data_AF-A0A167ANT0-F1
#
_entry.id   AF-A0A167ANT0-F1
#
_cell.length_a   1.000
_cell.length_b   1.000
_cell.length_c   1.000
_cell.angle_alpha   90.00
_cell.angle_beta   90.00
_cell.angle_gamma   90.00
#
_symmetry.space_group_name_H-M   'P 1'
#
loop_
_entity.id
_entity.type
_entity.pdbx_description
1 polymer ?
#
loop_
_entity_poly.entity_id
_entity_poly.type
_entity_poly.pdbx_seq_one_letter_code
_entity_poly.pdbx_strand_id
1 'polypeptide(L)'
;MTKVKLFIISPLAILFCLVLYFILDKSYLFNGVIVGDVCISQKYFQSNYDLVNCENETMLVENVRAWIVEGEYIYGANKEDSYFIVEIYSERTDYFKSIIEIDQFLLDLGLQSYDLNSEENISHIKGVDGVERKY
;
A
#
# COMPACT_ATOMS: atom_id res chain seq x y z
N MET A 1 -40.38 31.35 19.49
CA MET A 1 -39.92 31.33 18.09
C MET A 1 -38.40 31.32 18.06
N THR A 2 -37.81 30.17 17.76
CA THR A 2 -36.36 29.96 17.72
C THR A 2 -35.81 30.58 16.44
N LYS A 3 -34.93 31.58 16.55
CA LYS A 3 -34.29 32.22 15.39
C LYS A 3 -33.33 31.22 14.74
N VAL A 4 -33.69 30.70 13.58
CA VAL A 4 -32.77 29.95 12.72
C VAL A 4 -31.74 30.94 12.18
N LYS A 5 -30.51 30.89 12.71
CA LYS A 5 -29.38 31.65 12.15
C LYS A 5 -28.89 30.91 10.90
N LEU A 6 -29.19 31.46 9.72
CA LEU A 6 -28.50 31.05 8.50
C LEU A 6 -27.04 31.50 8.59
N PHE A 7 -26.12 30.55 8.72
CA PHE A 7 -24.70 30.79 8.51
C PHE A 7 -24.48 30.98 7.01
N ILE A 8 -24.32 32.23 6.56
CA ILE A 8 -23.86 32.52 5.21
C ILE A 8 -22.37 32.20 5.18
N ILE A 9 -22.02 31.00 4.70
CA ILE A 9 -20.63 30.64 4.43
C ILE A 9 -20.20 31.46 3.22
N SER A 10 -19.24 32.36 3.42
CA SER A 10 -18.70 33.18 2.34
C SER A 10 -18.14 32.26 1.23
N PRO A 11 -18.44 32.50 -0.06
CA PRO A 11 -17.82 31.76 -1.17
C PRO A 11 -16.28 31.76 -1.10
N LEU A 12 -15.68 32.82 -0.54
CA LEU A 12 -14.24 32.91 -0.29
C LEU A 12 -13.74 31.88 0.74
N ALA A 13 -14.54 31.59 1.77
CA ALA A 13 -14.19 30.59 2.78
C ALA A 13 -14.26 29.17 2.21
N ILE A 14 -15.25 28.89 1.34
CA ILE A 14 -15.34 27.62 0.61
C ILE A 14 -14.11 27.44 -0.29
N LEU A 15 -13.75 28.49 -1.05
CA LEU A 15 -12.58 28.46 -1.92
C LEU A 15 -11.29 28.23 -1.11
N PHE A 16 -11.13 28.90 0.02
CA PHE A 16 -9.97 28.71 0.89
C PHE A 16 -9.88 27.28 1.43
N CYS A 17 -10.99 26.70 1.91
CA CYS A 17 -11.03 25.31 2.37
C CYS A 17 -10.71 24.33 1.25
N LEU A 18 -11.20 24.57 0.02
CA LEU A 18 -10.87 23.72 -1.13
C LEU A 18 -9.38 23.80 -1.48
N VAL A 19 -8.81 25.01 -1.55
CA VAL A 19 -7.37 25.18 -1.83
C VAL A 19 -6.52 24.52 -0.74
N LEU A 20 -6.88 24.71 0.53
CA LEU A 20 -6.18 24.06 1.65
C LEU A 20 -6.29 22.53 1.57
N TYR A 21 -7.48 22.00 1.24
CA TYR A 21 -7.70 20.58 1.02
C TYR A 21 -6.84 20.05 -0.14
N PHE A 22 -6.78 20.75 -1.27
CA PHE A 22 -5.93 20.37 -2.40
C PHE A 22 -4.44 20.40 -2.06
N ILE A 23 -4.00 21.39 -1.28
CA ILE A 23 -2.61 21.45 -0.80
C ILE A 23 -2.34 20.26 0.10
N LEU A 24 -3.19 19.98 1.09
CA LEU A 24 -3.03 18.83 1.98
C LEU A 24 -3.09 17.49 1.22
N ASP A 25 -3.98 17.34 0.23
CA ASP A 25 -4.09 16.15 -0.64
C ASP A 25 -2.83 15.91 -1.47
N LYS A 26 -2.13 16.99 -1.86
CA LYS A 26 -0.84 16.94 -2.56
C LYS A 26 0.37 16.80 -1.63
N SER A 27 0.26 17.19 -0.36
CA SER A 27 1.42 17.34 0.54
C SER A 27 1.79 16.07 1.30
N TYR A 28 0.86 15.13 1.48
CA TYR A 28 1.09 13.91 2.25
C TYR A 28 1.12 12.67 1.34
N LEU A 29 2.17 12.62 0.51
CA LEU A 29 2.61 11.39 -0.14
C LEU A 29 3.82 10.86 0.60
N PHE A 30 3.72 9.63 1.08
CA PHE A 30 4.82 8.91 1.68
C PHE A 30 5.33 7.89 0.68
N ASN A 31 6.60 8.04 0.28
CA ASN A 31 7.29 7.06 -0.54
C ASN A 31 8.43 6.43 0.27
N GLY A 32 8.47 5.11 0.34
CA GLY A 32 9.50 4.37 1.07
C GLY A 32 10.01 3.17 0.28
N VAL A 33 11.33 2.97 0.26
CA VAL A 33 11.96 1.80 -0.39
C VAL A 33 11.70 0.56 0.45
N ILE A 34 11.27 -0.53 -0.19
CA ILE A 34 11.14 -1.85 0.46
C ILE A 34 12.40 -2.67 0.20
N VAL A 35 12.67 -2.95 -1.07
CA VAL A 35 13.74 -3.85 -1.52
C VAL A 35 13.99 -3.58 -3.01
N GLY A 36 15.27 -3.55 -3.40
CA GLY A 36 15.63 -3.21 -4.78
C GLY A 36 15.08 -1.85 -5.21
N ASP A 37 14.41 -1.84 -6.35
CA ASP A 37 13.69 -0.71 -6.96
C ASP A 37 12.20 -0.66 -6.60
N VAL A 38 11.70 -1.55 -5.73
CA VAL A 38 10.30 -1.54 -5.30
C VAL A 38 10.11 -0.60 -4.11
N CYS A 39 9.20 0.36 -4.27
CA CYS A 39 8.79 1.32 -3.26
C CYS A 39 7.31 1.20 -2.91
N ILE A 40 6.98 1.61 -1.70
CA ILE A 40 5.63 1.87 -1.22
C ILE A 40 5.29 3.31 -1.59
N SER A 41 4.16 3.51 -2.27
CA SER A 41 3.51 4.81 -2.44
C SER A 41 2.25 4.85 -1.60
N GLN A 42 2.16 5.80 -0.68
CA GLN A 42 1.02 5.95 0.20
C GLN A 42 0.51 7.39 0.19
N LYS A 43 -0.77 7.54 -0.17
CA LYS A 43 -1.49 8.80 -0.03
C LYS A 43 -2.13 8.85 1.36
N TYR A 44 -1.69 9.79 2.20
CA TYR A 44 -2.12 9.98 3.58
C TYR A 44 -1.67 8.89 4.57
N PHE A 45 -1.83 9.14 5.88
CA PHE A 45 -1.69 8.13 6.94
C PHE A 45 -2.85 7.10 6.94
N GLN A 46 -3.25 6.62 5.76
CA GLN A 46 -4.22 5.54 5.61
C GLN A 46 -3.52 4.19 5.75
N SER A 47 -4.28 3.11 5.87
CA SER A 47 -3.74 1.74 5.90
C SER A 47 -3.59 1.13 4.50
N ASN A 48 -3.58 1.95 3.45
CA ASN A 48 -3.55 1.51 2.06
C ASN A 48 -2.31 2.11 1.42
N TYR A 49 -1.66 1.32 0.58
CA TYR A 49 -0.49 1.74 -0.17
C TYR A 49 -0.40 0.90 -1.43
N ASP A 50 0.32 1.45 -2.40
CA ASP A 50 0.60 0.82 -3.68
C ASP A 50 2.08 0.44 -3.71
N LEU A 51 2.39 -0.69 -4.33
CA LEU A 51 3.76 -1.06 -4.69
C LEU A 51 4.05 -0.49 -6.07
N VAL A 52 5.13 0.28 -6.17
CA VAL A 52 5.57 0.94 -7.40
C VAL A 52 7.05 0.66 -7.61
N ASN A 53 7.46 0.55 -8.87
CA ASN A 53 8.86 0.65 -9.23
C ASN A 53 9.29 2.12 -9.10
N CYS A 54 10.31 2.42 -8.30
CA CYS A 54 10.79 3.79 -8.11
C CYS A 54 11.75 4.31 -9.17
N GLU A 55 12.33 3.45 -10.00
CA GLU A 55 13.16 3.88 -11.12
C GLU A 55 12.33 4.51 -12.23
N ASN A 56 11.17 3.91 -12.53
CA ASN A 56 10.33 4.27 -13.67
C ASN A 56 8.92 4.74 -13.28
N GLU A 57 8.60 4.80 -11.98
CA GLU A 57 7.29 5.16 -11.41
C GLU A 57 6.13 4.26 -11.88
N THR A 58 6.42 3.04 -12.34
CA THR A 58 5.39 2.08 -12.78
C THR A 58 4.73 1.42 -11.59
N MET A 59 3.41 1.31 -11.65
CA MET A 59 2.62 0.64 -10.64
C MET A 59 2.70 -0.88 -10.79
N LEU A 60 3.06 -1.56 -9.70
CA LEU A 60 3.19 -3.01 -9.63
C LEU A 60 1.92 -3.63 -9.04
N VAL A 61 1.50 -3.14 -7.85
CA VAL A 61 0.32 -3.65 -7.14
C VAL A 61 -0.41 -2.51 -6.43
N GLU A 62 -1.73 -2.41 -6.62
CA GLU A 62 -2.58 -1.43 -5.95
C GLU A 62 -3.19 -1.95 -4.65
N ASN A 63 -3.48 -1.03 -3.72
CA ASN A 63 -4.29 -1.29 -2.54
C ASN A 63 -3.81 -2.50 -1.72
N VAL A 64 -2.49 -2.60 -1.54
CA VAL A 64 -1.87 -3.71 -0.82
C VAL A 64 -2.29 -3.64 0.65
N ARG A 65 -2.69 -4.80 1.17
CA ARG A 65 -3.16 -4.96 2.56
C ARG A 65 -2.10 -5.62 3.43
N ALA A 66 -1.42 -6.61 2.88
CA ALA A 66 -0.34 -7.34 3.53
C ALA A 66 0.63 -7.84 2.47
N TRP A 67 1.92 -7.90 2.80
CA TRP A 67 2.96 -8.38 1.91
C TRP A 67 4.12 -8.96 2.70
N ILE A 68 4.89 -9.82 2.04
CA ILE A 68 6.10 -10.45 2.55
C ILE A 68 7.17 -10.29 1.48
N VAL A 69 8.41 -10.10 1.93
CA VAL A 69 9.60 -10.11 1.06
C VAL A 69 10.38 -11.38 1.37
N GLU A 70 10.60 -12.21 0.36
CA GLU A 70 11.41 -13.44 0.48
C GLU A 70 12.30 -13.61 -0.75
N GLY A 71 13.61 -13.45 -0.56
CA GLY A 71 14.57 -13.50 -1.65
C GLY A 71 14.31 -12.42 -2.68
N GLU A 72 13.99 -12.84 -3.91
CA GLU A 72 13.72 -11.97 -5.05
C GLU A 72 12.22 -11.71 -5.27
N TYR A 73 11.38 -12.13 -4.32
CA TYR A 73 9.93 -12.07 -4.46
C TYR A 73 9.28 -11.20 -3.37
N ILE A 74 8.25 -10.47 -3.78
CA ILE A 74 7.30 -9.80 -2.89
C ILE A 74 5.92 -10.40 -3.15
N TYR A 75 5.31 -11.06 -2.17
CA TYR A 75 3.99 -11.64 -2.34
C TYR A 75 3.06 -11.31 -1.17
N GLY A 76 1.76 -11.33 -1.43
CA GLY A 76 0.79 -10.91 -0.42
C GLY A 76 -0.64 -10.87 -0.92
N ALA A 77 -1.45 -10.06 -0.24
CA ALA A 77 -2.84 -9.83 -0.58
C ALA A 77 -3.14 -8.34 -0.73
N ASN A 78 -3.98 -8.02 -1.71
CA ASN A 78 -4.59 -6.71 -1.83
C ASN A 78 -5.97 -6.69 -1.14
N LYS A 79 -6.60 -5.52 -1.13
CA LYS A 79 -7.91 -5.31 -0.50
C LYS A 79 -9.09 -5.98 -1.19
N GLU A 80 -8.94 -6.41 -2.43
CA GLU A 80 -10.01 -7.08 -3.19
C GLU A 80 -10.03 -8.60 -2.94
N ASP A 81 -9.38 -9.04 -1.86
CA ASP A 81 -9.16 -10.46 -1.51
C ASP A 81 -8.47 -11.25 -2.63
N SER A 82 -7.73 -10.56 -3.49
CA SER A 82 -6.83 -11.17 -4.47
C SER A 82 -5.40 -11.16 -3.96
N TYR A 83 -4.65 -12.15 -4.41
CA TYR A 83 -3.27 -12.38 -3.99
C TYR A 83 -2.34 -12.03 -5.14
N PHE A 84 -1.11 -11.67 -4.82
CA PHE A 84 -0.13 -11.29 -5.82
C PHE A 84 1.25 -11.83 -5.47
N ILE A 85 2.10 -11.93 -6.50
CA ILE A 85 3.54 -12.07 -6.37
C ILE A 85 4.20 -11.13 -7.38
N VAL A 86 5.26 -10.46 -6.94
CA VAL A 86 6.13 -9.60 -7.72
C VAL A 86 7.52 -10.20 -7.67
N GLU A 87 8.15 -10.40 -8.82
CA GLU A 87 9.56 -10.74 -8.93
C GLU A 87 10.35 -9.44 -9.11
N ILE A 88 11.17 -9.10 -8.09
CA ILE A 88 11.79 -7.76 -7.93
C ILE A 88 12.63 -7.38 -9.14
N TYR A 89 13.52 -8.26 -9.59
CA TYR A 89 14.47 -7.93 -10.66
C TYR A 89 13.90 -8.08 -12.08
N SER A 90 12.73 -8.67 -12.25
CA SER A 90 12.07 -8.83 -13.56
C SER A 90 10.86 -7.91 -13.72
N GLU A 91 10.45 -7.23 -12.65
CA GLU A 91 9.23 -6.42 -12.55
C GLU A 91 7.94 -7.21 -12.89
N ARG A 92 8.03 -8.55 -12.94
CA ARG A 92 6.89 -9.39 -13.27
C ARG A 92 5.95 -9.45 -12.08
N THR A 93 4.68 -9.14 -12.32
CA THR A 93 3.61 -9.28 -11.32
C THR A 93 2.58 -10.30 -11.80
N ASP A 94 2.32 -11.33 -11.00
CA ASP A 94 1.25 -12.29 -11.22
C ASP A 94 0.18 -12.15 -10.12
N TYR A 95 -1.09 -12.36 -10.50
CA TYR A 95 -2.25 -12.23 -9.63
C TYR A 95 -3.01 -13.55 -9.52
N PHE A 96 -3.55 -13.82 -8.33
CA PHE A 96 -4.27 -15.05 -8.01
C PHE A 96 -5.60 -14.74 -7.33
N LYS A 97 -6.61 -15.57 -7.62
CA LYS A 97 -7.97 -15.34 -7.12
C LYS A 97 -8.24 -15.97 -5.75
N SER A 98 -7.37 -16.89 -5.32
CA SER A 98 -7.55 -17.59 -4.06
C SER A 98 -6.21 -17.89 -3.39
N ILE A 99 -6.27 -18.07 -2.07
CA ILE A 99 -5.11 -18.45 -1.27
C ILE A 99 -4.50 -19.79 -1.74
N ILE A 100 -5.35 -20.72 -2.20
CA ILE A 100 -4.92 -22.04 -2.67
C ILE A 100 -4.06 -21.90 -3.93
N GLU A 101 -4.44 -21.02 -4.86
CA GLU A 101 -3.71 -20.79 -6.10
C GLU A 101 -2.31 -20.22 -5.83
N ILE A 102 -2.22 -19.20 -4.97
CA ILE A 102 -0.92 -18.61 -4.62
C ILE A 102 -0.06 -19.57 -3.79
N ASP A 103 -0.64 -20.29 -2.83
CA ASP A 103 0.11 -21.25 -2.00
C ASP A 103 0.76 -22.33 -2.86
N GLN A 104 0.04 -22.84 -3.86
CA GLN A 104 0.57 -23.84 -4.76
C GLN A 104 1.69 -23.27 -5.64
N PHE A 105 1.54 -22.03 -6.10
CA PHE A 105 2.59 -21.33 -6.86
C PHE A 105 3.84 -21.08 -6.02
N LEU A 106 3.68 -20.66 -4.76
CA LEU A 106 4.79 -20.46 -3.81
C LEU A 106 5.53 -21.77 -3.56
N LEU A 107 4.81 -22.87 -3.35
CA LEU A 107 5.40 -24.19 -3.17
C LEU A 107 6.21 -24.65 -4.39
N ASP A 108 5.71 -24.39 -5.60
CA ASP A 108 6.41 -24.70 -6.86
C ASP A 108 7.71 -23.89 -7.01
N LEU A 109 7.76 -22.67 -6.45
CA LEU A 109 8.96 -21.85 -6.36
C LEU A 109 9.89 -22.20 -5.19
N GLY A 110 9.49 -23.12 -4.31
CA GLY A 110 10.21 -23.44 -3.08
C GLY A 110 10.10 -22.37 -1.99
N LEU A 111 9.13 -21.46 -2.11
CA LEU A 111 8.79 -20.43 -1.13
C LEU A 111 7.78 -20.99 -0.11
N GLN A 112 7.76 -20.42 1.09
CA GLN A 112 6.81 -20.84 2.11
C GLN A 112 5.48 -20.09 1.99
N SER A 113 4.36 -20.80 2.21
CA SER A 113 3.07 -20.16 2.45
C SER A 113 3.04 -19.61 3.88
N TYR A 114 2.46 -18.43 4.08
CA TYR A 114 2.41 -17.76 5.38
C TYR A 114 1.02 -17.17 5.68
N ASP A 115 0.69 -17.08 6.97
CA ASP A 115 -0.57 -16.49 7.44
C ASP A 115 -0.53 -14.96 7.39
N LEU A 116 -1.22 -14.40 6.39
CA LEU A 116 -1.41 -12.95 6.21
C LEU A 116 -2.24 -12.29 7.33
N ASN A 117 -2.82 -13.08 8.26
CA ASN A 117 -3.60 -12.56 9.39
C ASN A 117 -2.76 -12.32 10.66
N SER A 118 -1.48 -12.70 10.69
CA SER A 118 -0.63 -12.45 11.87
C SER A 118 -0.28 -10.96 11.97
N GLU A 119 -0.36 -10.37 13.18
CA GLU A 119 -0.13 -8.93 13.41
C GLU A 119 1.28 -8.46 12.98
N GLU A 120 2.30 -9.34 12.97
CA GLU A 120 3.63 -9.01 12.43
C GLU A 120 3.62 -8.74 10.92
N ASN A 121 2.64 -9.29 10.20
CA ASN A 121 2.55 -9.29 8.74
C ASN A 121 1.62 -8.18 8.21
N ILE A 122 0.87 -7.54 9.10
CA ILE A 122 0.04 -6.39 8.79
C ILE A 122 0.94 -5.16 8.82
N SER A 123 1.52 -4.83 7.67
CA SER A 123 1.90 -3.46 7.28
C SER A 123 2.27 -2.56 8.47
N HIS A 124 3.40 -2.79 9.14
CA HIS A 124 3.88 -1.90 10.19
C HIS A 124 4.32 -0.56 9.58
N ILE A 125 3.39 0.27 9.12
CA ILE A 125 3.66 1.70 8.93
C ILE A 125 3.40 2.36 10.29
N LYS A 126 4.32 2.14 11.22
CA LYS A 126 4.59 3.13 12.28
C LYS A 126 5.84 3.91 11.87
N GLY A 127 5.72 4.62 10.75
CA GLY A 127 6.69 5.59 10.24
C GLY A 127 8.11 5.05 10.15
N VAL A 128 8.47 4.46 9.00
CA VAL A 128 9.86 4.19 8.57
C VAL A 128 10.80 3.74 9.68
N ASP A 129 10.78 2.45 9.97
CA ASP A 129 12.01 1.69 10.21
C ASP A 129 11.66 0.23 9.92
N GLY A 130 12.08 -0.25 8.76
CA GLY A 130 12.03 -1.67 8.44
C GLY A 130 12.90 -2.39 9.46
N VAL A 131 12.27 -3.16 10.35
CA VAL A 131 13.01 -4.01 11.28
C VAL A 131 13.39 -5.27 10.51
N GLU A 132 14.67 -5.37 10.17
CA GLU A 132 15.28 -6.59 9.67
C GLU A 132 15.05 -7.71 10.71
N ARG A 133 14.45 -8.83 10.28
CA ARG A 133 14.21 -9.98 11.17
C ARG A 133 15.57 -10.48 11.66
N LYS A 134 15.79 -10.40 12.98
CA LYS A 134 16.84 -11.20 13.61
C LYS A 134 16.35 -12.64 13.65
N TYR A 135 17.09 -13.52 12.98
CA TYR A 135 17.00 -14.97 13.16
C TYR A 135 17.07 -15.37 14.63
#